data_AF-I0Z3S9-F1
#
_entry.id   AF-I0Z3S9-F1
#
_cell.length_a   1.000
_cell.length_b   1.000
_cell.length_c   1.000
_cell.angle_alpha   90.00
_cell.angle_beta   90.00
_cell.angle_gamma   90.00
#
_symmetry.space_group_name_H-M   'P 1'
#
loop_
_entity.id
_entity.type
_entity.pdbx_description
1 polymer ?
#
loop_
_entity_poly.entity_id
_entity_poly.type
_entity_poly.pdbx_seq_one_letter_code
_entity_poly.pdbx_strand_id
1 'polypeptide(L)'
;MRSIQDSQTNPEAAGKPIDGTAPPESTSKPPERGPPRETAIPRQPKTASAEDGEKEAKRLLDEEEERRKLRRRKKGRIRELEEIRAELAEKELVLLSKEQELLERDQTVNVLREELELEKKLRTLLTKEKEKAEEQSALALGLCTGGSIF
;
A
#
# COMPACT_ATOMS: atom_id res chain seq x y z
N MET A 1 -39.26 -27.80 16.45
CA MET A 1 -38.26 -28.89 16.34
C MET A 1 -37.20 -28.40 15.36
N ARG A 2 -36.05 -27.90 15.86
CA ARG A 2 -34.71 -28.55 15.77
C ARG A 2 -34.35 -28.88 14.31
N SER A 3 -33.32 -28.29 13.69
CA SER A 3 -31.93 -28.30 14.17
C SER A 3 -31.12 -27.10 13.67
N ILE A 4 -30.44 -26.47 14.63
CA ILE A 4 -29.18 -25.77 14.47
C ILE A 4 -28.10 -26.85 14.35
N GLN A 5 -27.22 -26.75 13.36
CA GLN A 5 -25.91 -27.41 13.44
C GLN A 5 -24.84 -26.36 13.18
N ASP A 6 -24.31 -25.88 14.29
CA ASP A 6 -22.98 -25.33 14.42
C ASP A 6 -21.96 -26.42 14.04
N SER A 7 -20.96 -26.07 13.24
CA SER A 7 -19.69 -26.79 13.20
C SER A 7 -18.58 -25.79 13.50
N GLN A 8 -18.28 -25.74 14.80
CA GLN A 8 -17.14 -25.14 15.47
C GLN A 8 -15.80 -25.80 15.08
N THR A 9 -14.74 -24.97 15.11
CA THR A 9 -13.35 -25.26 15.59
C THR A 9 -12.54 -26.33 14.82
N ASN A 10 -11.28 -26.12 14.42
CA ASN A 10 -10.17 -25.55 15.18
C ASN A 10 -8.98 -25.26 14.22
N PRO A 11 -8.17 -24.20 14.44
CA PRO A 11 -6.89 -24.03 13.76
C PRO A 11 -5.77 -24.73 14.56
N GLU A 12 -5.10 -25.72 13.96
CA GLU A 12 -3.96 -26.38 14.59
C GLU A 12 -2.65 -25.78 14.07
N ALA A 13 -1.95 -25.13 15.01
CA ALA A 13 -0.61 -24.61 14.91
C ALA A 13 0.41 -25.74 15.15
N ALA A 14 1.49 -25.76 14.35
CA ALA A 14 2.77 -26.31 14.77
C ALA A 14 3.88 -25.68 13.92
N GLY A 15 4.64 -24.73 14.49
CA GLY A 15 5.74 -24.11 13.75
C GLY A 15 6.61 -23.05 14.41
N LYS A 16 6.55 -22.89 15.74
CA LYS A 16 7.49 -22.23 16.66
C LYS A 16 7.97 -20.77 16.43
N PRO A 17 8.13 -20.00 17.53
CA PRO A 17 8.43 -18.57 17.52
C PRO A 17 9.95 -18.31 17.51
N ILE A 18 10.38 -17.21 16.89
CA ILE A 18 11.64 -16.56 17.23
C ILE A 18 11.33 -15.36 18.12
N ASP A 19 11.43 -15.63 19.43
CA ASP A 19 11.57 -14.63 20.48
C ASP A 19 12.85 -13.83 20.25
N GLY A 20 12.70 -12.51 20.13
CA GLY A 20 13.79 -11.54 19.98
C GLY A 20 13.61 -10.37 20.94
N THR A 21 13.21 -10.63 22.18
CA THR A 21 13.30 -9.72 23.33
C THR A 21 14.51 -10.24 24.13
N ALA A 22 15.59 -9.50 24.41
CA ALA A 22 15.66 -8.28 25.21
C ALA A 22 17.11 -7.70 25.13
N PRO A 23 17.36 -6.51 25.72
CA PRO A 23 18.53 -5.66 25.49
C PRO A 23 19.72 -6.02 26.40
N PRO A 24 20.96 -5.60 26.10
CA PRO A 24 21.98 -5.51 27.14
C PRO A 24 21.75 -4.26 27.99
N GLU A 25 21.70 -4.53 29.28
CA GLU A 25 21.48 -3.68 30.44
C GLU A 25 22.37 -2.44 30.52
N SER A 26 21.79 -1.37 31.07
CA SER A 26 22.54 -0.28 31.67
C SER A 26 23.02 -0.70 33.07
N THR A 27 24.33 -0.82 33.26
CA THR A 27 24.93 -0.80 34.60
C THR A 27 25.81 0.42 34.77
N SER A 28 25.30 1.36 35.58
CA SER A 28 25.99 2.51 36.13
C SER A 28 26.41 2.22 37.58
N LYS A 29 27.70 2.18 37.89
CA LYS A 29 28.36 2.92 39.01
C LYS A 29 29.86 2.58 39.19
N PRO A 30 30.72 3.59 39.46
CA PRO A 30 32.08 3.48 40.03
C PRO A 30 32.00 3.51 41.59
N PRO A 31 33.07 3.49 42.42
CA PRO A 31 34.52 3.73 42.18
C PRO A 31 35.50 2.79 42.93
N GLU A 32 36.78 2.70 42.50
CA GLU A 32 37.86 2.30 43.43
C GLU A 32 39.24 2.88 43.04
N ARG A 33 39.64 3.89 43.82
CA ARG A 33 40.95 4.08 44.49
C ARG A 33 42.23 3.85 43.66
N GLY A 34 42.90 4.94 43.27
CA GLY A 34 44.25 4.94 42.65
C GLY A 34 45.41 4.72 43.65
N PRO A 35 46.66 5.17 43.39
CA PRO A 35 47.31 5.64 42.15
C PRO A 35 48.55 4.76 41.77
N PRO A 36 49.31 5.11 40.72
CA PRO A 36 50.64 5.63 41.07
C PRO A 36 50.96 6.95 40.38
N ARG A 37 51.51 7.85 41.20
CA ARG A 37 52.38 8.97 40.84
C ARG A 37 53.40 8.49 39.80
N GLU A 38 53.53 9.21 38.69
CA GLU A 38 54.83 9.37 38.04
C GLU A 38 54.88 10.66 37.22
N THR A 39 55.73 11.56 37.73
CA THR A 39 56.50 12.58 37.03
C THR A 39 55.77 13.58 36.11
N ALA A 40 55.57 14.76 36.68
CA ALA A 40 55.47 16.01 35.97
C ALA A 40 56.66 16.19 35.00
N ILE A 41 56.37 16.20 33.70
CA ILE A 41 57.25 16.79 32.70
C ILE A 41 56.76 18.23 32.52
N PRO A 42 57.55 19.27 32.83
CA PRO A 42 57.18 20.64 32.49
C PRO A 42 57.32 20.76 30.96
N ARG A 43 56.22 20.52 30.23
CA ARG A 43 56.15 20.90 28.82
C ARG A 43 56.10 22.42 28.79
N GLN A 44 57.25 22.98 28.45
CA GLN A 44 57.45 24.39 28.16
C GLN A 44 56.32 24.90 27.25
N PRO A 45 55.80 26.13 27.48
CA PRO A 45 54.87 26.73 26.56
C PRO A 45 55.65 27.00 25.27
N LYS A 46 55.41 26.18 24.25
CA LYS A 46 55.74 26.57 22.88
C LYS A 46 54.96 27.85 22.65
N THR A 47 55.68 28.96 22.54
CA THR A 47 55.17 30.19 21.98
C THR A 47 54.75 29.86 20.55
N ALA A 48 53.50 29.40 20.40
CA ALA A 48 52.86 29.41 19.11
C ALA A 48 52.94 30.86 18.66
N SER A 49 53.65 31.10 17.55
CA SER A 49 53.63 32.41 16.91
C SER A 49 52.17 32.79 16.74
N ALA A 50 51.80 34.03 17.06
CA ALA A 50 50.43 34.51 16.93
C ALA A 50 49.86 34.24 15.52
N GLU A 51 50.75 34.13 14.52
CA GLU A 51 50.45 33.78 13.13
C GLU A 51 50.05 32.31 12.92
N ASP A 52 50.58 31.36 13.68
CA ASP A 52 50.21 29.94 13.59
C ASP A 52 48.85 29.69 14.26
N GLY A 53 48.61 30.37 15.39
CA GLY A 53 47.30 30.36 16.05
C GLY A 53 46.20 31.02 15.21
N GLU A 54 46.51 32.10 14.49
CA GLU A 54 45.57 32.72 13.54
C GLU A 54 45.25 31.82 12.35
N LYS A 55 46.24 31.11 11.79
CA LYS A 55 46.04 30.17 10.68
C LYS A 55 45.20 28.96 11.11
N GLU A 56 45.42 28.46 12.32
CA GLU A 56 44.64 27.35 12.88
C GLU A 56 43.21 27.78 13.23
N ALA A 57 43.02 28.99 13.78
CA ALA A 57 41.70 29.56 14.02
C ALA A 57 40.91 29.79 12.72
N LYS A 58 41.56 30.25 11.65
CA LYS A 58 40.94 30.38 10.32
C LYS A 58 40.51 29.03 9.74
N ARG A 59 41.36 28.01 9.85
CA ARG A 59 41.02 26.64 9.42
C ARG A 59 39.81 26.06 10.15
N LEU A 60 39.73 26.27 11.47
CA LEU A 60 38.59 25.80 12.26
C LEU A 60 37.28 26.52 11.89
N LEU A 61 37.36 27.82 11.60
CA LEU A 61 36.21 28.58 11.09
C LEU A 61 35.75 28.09 9.71
N ASP A 62 36.69 27.80 8.81
CA ASP A 62 36.40 27.27 7.48
C ASP A 62 35.77 25.86 7.55
N GLU A 63 36.29 24.98 8.41
CA GLU A 63 35.71 23.65 8.65
C GLU A 63 34.30 23.73 9.27
N GLU A 64 34.08 24.66 10.20
CA GLU A 64 32.75 24.89 10.78
C GLU A 64 31.76 25.39 9.71
N GLU A 65 32.20 26.30 8.84
CA GLU A 65 31.36 26.85 7.78
C GLU A 65 30.98 25.78 6.74
N GLU A 66 31.94 24.94 6.32
CA GLU A 66 31.68 23.81 5.43
C GLU A 66 30.73 22.78 6.06
N ARG A 67 30.91 22.46 7.35
CA ARG A 67 29.99 21.59 8.10
C ARG A 67 28.57 22.18 8.16
N ARG A 68 28.45 23.51 8.27
CA ARG A 68 27.16 24.22 8.26
C ARG A 68 26.50 24.17 6.87
N LYS A 69 27.27 24.37 5.79
CA LYS A 69 26.79 24.24 4.40
C LYS A 69 26.31 22.82 4.10
N LEU A 70 27.06 21.80 4.53
CA LEU A 70 26.71 20.39 4.34
C LEU A 70 25.38 20.04 5.05
N ARG A 71 25.21 20.50 6.29
CA ARG A 71 23.97 20.33 7.06
C ARG A 71 22.77 20.99 6.38
N ARG A 72 22.93 22.19 5.83
CA ARG A 72 21.86 22.89 5.07
C ARG A 72 21.47 22.11 3.81
N ARG A 73 22.44 21.66 3.02
CA ARG A 73 22.20 20.83 1.81
C ARG A 73 21.53 19.50 2.14
N LYS A 74 21.94 18.84 3.23
CA LYS A 74 21.32 17.58 3.69
C LYS A 74 19.87 17.80 4.13
N LYS A 75 19.58 18.90 4.84
CA LYS A 75 18.21 19.27 5.23
C LYS A 75 17.30 19.54 4.02
N GLY A 76 17.79 20.19 2.97
CA GLY A 76 17.04 20.38 1.72
C GLY A 76 16.64 19.06 1.07
N ARG A 77 17.63 18.16 0.87
CA ARG A 77 17.38 16.82 0.32
C ARG A 77 16.43 15.97 1.16
N ILE A 78 16.47 16.10 2.49
CA ILE A 78 15.53 15.38 3.36
C ILE A 78 14.09 15.89 3.16
N ARG A 79 13.90 17.21 3.04
CA ARG A 79 12.58 17.80 2.76
C ARG A 79 12.02 17.38 1.40
N GLU A 80 12.86 17.39 0.37
CA GLU A 80 12.47 16.91 -0.97
C GLU A 80 12.05 15.43 -0.92
N LEU A 81 12.76 14.59 -0.15
CA LEU A 81 12.39 13.19 0.05
C LEU A 81 11.08 13.04 0.83
N GLU A 82 10.82 13.90 1.81
CA GLU A 82 9.56 13.91 2.56
C GLU A 82 8.38 14.33 1.66
N GLU A 83 8.56 15.35 0.82
CA GLU A 83 7.56 15.76 -0.18
C GLU A 83 7.27 14.62 -1.18
N ILE A 84 8.30 13.99 -1.74
CA ILE A 84 8.13 12.87 -2.67
C ILE A 84 7.41 11.69 -1.99
N ARG A 85 7.71 11.41 -0.71
CA ARG A 85 7.02 10.36 0.04
C ARG A 85 5.55 10.70 0.28
N ALA A 86 5.24 11.96 0.58
CA ALA A 86 3.86 12.42 0.74
C ALA A 86 3.08 12.32 -0.57
N GLU A 87 3.67 12.77 -1.68
CA GLU A 87 3.06 12.65 -3.02
C GLU A 87 2.85 11.19 -3.43
N LEU A 88 3.80 10.31 -3.11
CA LEU A 88 3.68 8.89 -3.40
C LEU A 88 2.51 8.27 -2.62
N ALA A 89 2.41 8.55 -1.32
CA ALA A 89 1.31 8.06 -0.48
C ALA A 89 -0.06 8.57 -0.98
N GLU A 90 -0.14 9.83 -1.42
CA GLU A 90 -1.36 10.38 -2.01
C GLU A 90 -1.73 9.66 -3.32
N LYS A 91 -0.75 9.43 -4.21
CA LYS A 91 -0.97 8.71 -5.47
C LYS A 91 -1.36 7.25 -5.23
N GLU A 92 -0.79 6.58 -4.24
CA GLU A 92 -1.16 5.21 -3.84
C GLU A 92 -2.62 5.15 -3.38
N LEU A 93 -3.07 6.10 -2.56
CA LEU A 93 -4.48 6.18 -2.15
C LEU A 93 -5.43 6.40 -3.34
N VAL A 94 -5.05 7.29 -4.26
CA VAL A 94 -5.83 7.54 -5.48
C VAL A 94 -5.89 6.30 -6.37
N LEU A 95 -4.79 5.55 -6.49
CA LEU A 95 -4.76 4.30 -7.26
C LEU A 95 -5.69 3.26 -6.65
N LEU A 96 -5.60 3.03 -5.33
CA LEU A 96 -6.50 2.10 -4.63
C LEU A 96 -7.98 2.48 -4.79
N SER A 97 -8.29 3.78 -4.70
CA SER A 97 -9.66 4.26 -4.92
C SER A 97 -10.15 4.01 -6.34
N LYS A 98 -9.30 4.23 -7.35
CA LYS A 98 -9.64 3.98 -8.75
C LYS A 98 -9.76 2.50 -9.06
N GLU A 99 -8.93 1.65 -8.44
CA GLU A 99 -9.03 0.20 -8.58
C GLU A 99 -10.37 -0.31 -8.04
N GLN A 100 -10.81 0.17 -6.88
CA GLN A 100 -12.15 -0.15 -6.35
C GLN A 100 -13.26 0.31 -7.29
N GLU A 101 -13.18 1.53 -7.80
CA GLU A 101 -14.16 2.08 -8.72
C GLU A 101 -14.22 1.29 -10.05
N LEU A 102 -13.09 0.80 -10.54
CA LEU A 102 -13.02 -0.08 -11.70
C LEU A 102 -13.67 -1.45 -11.41
N LEU A 103 -13.41 -2.03 -10.24
CA LEU A 103 -14.03 -3.31 -9.86
C LEU A 103 -15.55 -3.20 -9.77
N GLU A 104 -16.08 -2.12 -9.20
CA GLU A 104 -17.53 -1.86 -9.14
C GLU A 104 -18.13 -1.69 -10.54
N ARG A 105 -17.43 -0.97 -11.42
CA ARG A 105 -17.85 -0.82 -12.82
C ARG A 105 -17.83 -2.13 -13.59
N ASP A 106 -16.80 -2.96 -13.41
CA ASP A 106 -16.70 -4.25 -14.07
C ASP A 106 -17.83 -5.19 -13.62
N GLN A 107 -18.16 -5.19 -12.33
CA GLN A 107 -19.32 -5.92 -11.81
C GLN A 107 -20.62 -5.43 -12.46
N THR A 108 -20.81 -4.11 -12.53
CA THR A 108 -21.99 -3.51 -13.18
C THR A 108 -22.09 -3.90 -14.66
N VAL A 109 -20.97 -3.84 -15.39
CA VAL A 109 -20.91 -4.22 -16.81
C VAL A 109 -21.23 -5.70 -16.99
N ASN A 110 -20.77 -6.57 -16.10
CA ASN A 110 -21.08 -8.00 -16.17
C ASN A 110 -22.57 -8.26 -16.01
N VAL A 111 -23.22 -7.64 -15.01
CA VAL A 111 -24.67 -7.77 -14.80
C VAL A 111 -25.44 -7.26 -16.03
N LEU A 112 -25.08 -6.09 -16.57
CA LEU A 112 -25.74 -5.54 -17.76
C LEU A 112 -25.57 -6.43 -19.00
N ARG A 113 -24.43 -7.11 -19.14
CA ARG A 113 -24.21 -8.09 -20.22
C ARG A 113 -25.12 -9.29 -20.06
N GLU A 114 -25.25 -9.82 -18.85
CA GLU A 114 -26.15 -10.94 -18.55
C GLU A 114 -27.61 -10.57 -18.83
N GLU A 115 -28.05 -9.39 -18.39
CA GLU A 115 -29.39 -8.87 -18.67
C GLU A 115 -29.66 -8.73 -20.17
N LEU A 116 -28.70 -8.18 -20.92
CA LEU A 116 -28.81 -8.05 -22.38
C LEU A 116 -28.89 -9.42 -23.08
N GLU A 117 -28.14 -10.41 -22.61
CA GLU A 117 -28.21 -11.78 -23.13
C GLU A 117 -29.57 -12.43 -22.84
N LEU A 118 -30.11 -12.23 -21.64
CA LEU A 118 -31.45 -12.70 -21.28
C LEU A 118 -32.53 -12.03 -22.14
N GLU A 119 -32.42 -10.73 -22.37
CA GLU A 119 -33.35 -10.00 -23.23
C GLU A 119 -33.32 -10.50 -24.68
N LYS A 120 -32.13 -10.77 -25.22
CA LYS A 120 -31.97 -11.36 -26.57
C LYS A 120 -32.59 -12.75 -26.65
N LYS A 121 -32.38 -13.59 -25.63
CA LYS A 121 -32.98 -14.94 -25.55
C LYS A 121 -34.51 -14.83 -25.51
N LEU A 122 -35.04 -13.94 -24.67
CA LEU A 122 -36.48 -13.70 -24.55
C LEU A 122 -37.08 -13.20 -25.87
N ARG A 123 -36.47 -12.21 -26.52
CA ARG A 123 -36.89 -11.73 -27.84
C ARG A 123 -36.96 -12.87 -28.86
N THR A 124 -35.92 -13.71 -28.89
CA THR A 124 -35.88 -14.86 -29.81
C THR A 124 -37.03 -15.84 -29.55
N LEU A 125 -37.36 -16.12 -28.29
CA LEU A 125 -38.48 -16.99 -27.93
C LEU A 125 -39.82 -16.37 -28.32
N LEU A 126 -40.04 -15.10 -27.98
CA LEU A 126 -41.27 -14.39 -28.31
C LEU A 126 -41.49 -14.27 -29.83
N THR A 127 -40.42 -14.06 -30.61
CA THR A 127 -40.51 -14.06 -32.08
C THR A 127 -40.94 -15.44 -32.59
N LYS A 128 -40.35 -16.52 -32.08
CA LYS A 128 -40.74 -17.89 -32.47
C LYS A 128 -42.18 -18.23 -32.06
N GLU A 129 -42.62 -17.78 -30.89
CA GLU A 129 -44.00 -17.99 -30.44
C GLU A 129 -44.99 -17.20 -31.28
N LYS A 130 -44.63 -15.97 -31.67
CA LYS A 130 -45.43 -15.17 -32.60
C LYS A 130 -45.56 -15.85 -33.96
N GLU A 131 -44.46 -16.31 -34.56
CA GLU A 131 -44.47 -17.03 -35.83
C GLU A 131 -45.34 -18.29 -35.76
N LYS A 132 -45.18 -19.09 -34.69
CA LYS A 132 -46.04 -20.27 -34.46
C LYS A 132 -47.52 -19.91 -34.31
N ALA A 133 -47.83 -18.82 -33.62
CA ALA A 133 -49.22 -18.38 -33.47
C ALA A 133 -49.80 -17.90 -34.81
N GLU A 134 -49.00 -17.21 -35.63
CA GLU A 134 -49.38 -16.81 -36.99
C GLU A 134 -49.59 -18.04 -37.90
N GLU A 135 -48.71 -19.04 -37.83
CA GLU A 135 -48.86 -20.32 -38.55
C GLU A 135 -50.12 -21.08 -38.09
N GLN A 136 -50.34 -21.20 -36.78
CA GLN A 136 -51.53 -21.88 -36.24
C GLN A 136 -52.82 -21.15 -36.63
N SER A 137 -52.82 -19.82 -36.61
CA SER A 137 -53.94 -19.00 -37.08
C SER A 137 -54.20 -19.20 -38.57
N ALA A 138 -53.16 -19.17 -39.40
CA ALA A 138 -53.26 -19.41 -40.84
C ALA A 138 -53.79 -20.82 -41.14
N LEU A 139 -53.30 -21.85 -40.42
CA LEU A 139 -53.79 -23.22 -40.53
C LEU A 139 -55.25 -23.34 -40.11
N ALA A 140 -55.66 -22.70 -39.00
CA ALA A 140 -57.05 -22.71 -38.54
C ALA A 140 -57.99 -22.03 -39.54
N LEU A 141 -57.59 -20.88 -40.11
CA LEU A 141 -58.35 -20.20 -41.16
C LEU A 141 -58.46 -21.05 -42.44
N GLY A 142 -57.38 -21.73 -42.84
CA GLY A 142 -57.38 -22.66 -43.96
C GLY A 142 -58.32 -23.86 -43.74
N LEU A 143 -58.36 -24.40 -42.52
CA LEU A 143 -59.26 -25.50 -42.17
C LEU A 143 -60.74 -25.06 -42.08
N CYS A 144 -61.02 -23.87 -41.54
CA CYS A 144 -62.39 -23.35 -41.44
C CYS A 144 -62.99 -22.93 -42.79
N THR A 145 -62.17 -22.50 -43.76
CA THR A 145 -62.64 -22.11 -45.10
C THR A 145 -62.65 -23.28 -46.10
N GLY A 146 -61.80 -24.29 -45.90
CA GLY A 146 -61.74 -25.50 -46.74
C GLY A 146 -62.78 -26.59 -46.41
N GLY A 147 -63.40 -26.55 -45.22
CA GLY A 147 -64.39 -27.53 -44.78
C GLY A 147 -65.84 -27.26 -45.21
N SER A 148 -66.13 -26.12 -45.85
CA SER A 148 -67.51 -25.71 -46.19
C SER A 148 -67.90 -25.95 -47.66
N ILE A 149 -67.21 -26.84 -48.37
CA ILE A 149 -67.59 -27.30 -49.71
C ILE A 149 -67.85 -28.81 -49.66
N PHE A 150 -68.99 -29.20 -49.09
CA PHE A 150 -69.70 -30.46 -49.38
C PHE A 150 -71.15 -30.35 -48.90
#